data_AF-A0A7S2BFK6-F1
#
_entry.id   AF-A0A7S2BFK6-F1
#
_cell.length_a   1.000
_cell.length_b   1.000
_cell.length_c   1.000
_cell.angle_alpha   90.00
_cell.angle_beta   90.00
_cell.angle_gamma   90.00
#
_symmetry.space_group_name_H-M   'P 1'
#
loop_
_entity.id
_entity.type
_entity.pdbx_description
1 polymer ?
#
loop_
_entity_poly.entity_id
_entity_poly.type
_entity_poly.pdbx_seq_one_letter_code
_entity_poly.pdbx_strand_id
1 'polypeptide(L)'
;LYYEIMVHELNGSEYEAVDGELVWDRLQKPVKDRVSNILKHFYREFDVDKSNSLDKEELGKIFQKMNENKKRAEIDKIFGKFDTDKDGKISTGEFIIGVVQHIYDHAKETEQELKEIDPSFPKMYSDAEEGKLDAQEGGEEDNEDDDDDGEMPDDLRSLPVDEQHRRLLMRSFKTMAIGTLLVVIFSDPMTDVLGDIGRRSGVSAFYVSFVLAPIASNASELLASYNYSSKKTRNSISIGLQALQGAACMNNTFCLAIFMGLIFFKGLAWRYTAETISIIAGQFAVALFSCQKNQVIYAEDE
;
A
#
# COMPACT_ATOMS: atom_id res chain seq x y z
N LEU A 1 -0.42 -11.13 -9.37
CA LEU A 1 -0.51 -12.01 -10.57
C LEU A 1 -0.17 -13.46 -10.25
N TYR A 2 1.06 -13.76 -9.81
CA TYR A 2 1.51 -15.11 -9.42
C TYR A 2 0.56 -15.80 -8.44
N TYR A 3 0.22 -15.13 -7.33
CA TYR A 3 -0.69 -15.65 -6.31
C TYR A 3 -2.12 -15.90 -6.84
N GLU A 4 -2.64 -15.00 -7.69
CA GLU A 4 -3.99 -15.12 -8.26
C GLU A 4 -4.11 -16.30 -9.25
N ILE A 5 -3.08 -16.54 -10.07
CA ILE A 5 -3.06 -17.65 -11.04
C ILE A 5 -3.00 -18.99 -10.29
N MET A 6 -2.14 -19.10 -9.28
CA MET A 6 -1.97 -20.34 -8.51
C MET A 6 -3.18 -20.66 -7.63
N VAL A 7 -3.78 -19.67 -6.96
CA VAL A 7 -4.93 -19.90 -6.06
C VAL A 7 -6.18 -20.38 -6.80
N HIS A 8 -6.43 -19.90 -8.03
CA HIS A 8 -7.65 -20.23 -8.77
C HIS A 8 -7.61 -21.56 -9.53
N GLU A 9 -6.45 -22.20 -9.69
CA GLU A 9 -6.32 -23.46 -10.44
C GLU A 9 -6.09 -24.71 -9.57
N LEU A 10 -5.58 -24.55 -8.34
CA LEU A 10 -5.09 -25.66 -7.53
C LEU A 10 -6.15 -26.44 -6.75
N ASN A 11 -7.43 -26.06 -6.82
CA ASN A 11 -8.51 -26.66 -6.04
C ASN A 11 -9.15 -27.96 -6.63
N GLY A 12 -8.49 -28.74 -7.52
CA GLY A 12 -9.13 -30.02 -7.85
C GLY A 12 -8.68 -30.94 -9.00
N SER A 13 -7.44 -30.99 -9.47
CA SER A 13 -7.06 -32.13 -10.36
C SER A 13 -5.63 -32.59 -10.20
N GLU A 14 -5.44 -33.91 -10.18
CA GLU A 14 -4.14 -34.60 -10.26
C GLU A 14 -3.29 -34.07 -11.42
N TYR A 15 -2.00 -33.92 -11.13
CA TYR A 15 -0.98 -33.28 -11.96
C TYR A 15 -0.57 -34.17 -13.15
N GLU A 16 -1.08 -33.87 -14.34
CA GLU A 16 -0.46 -34.23 -15.62
C GLU A 16 -0.33 -32.96 -16.47
N ALA A 17 0.77 -32.84 -17.23
CA ALA A 17 1.23 -31.61 -17.90
C ALA A 17 0.09 -30.79 -18.52
N VAL A 18 -0.13 -29.59 -17.97
CA VAL A 18 -1.21 -28.68 -18.37
C VAL A 18 -0.65 -27.68 -19.37
N ASP A 19 -1.26 -27.66 -20.55
CA ASP A 19 -1.05 -26.65 -21.60
C ASP A 19 -1.49 -25.26 -21.09
N GLY A 20 -0.80 -24.18 -21.49
CA GLY A 20 -1.08 -22.83 -21.00
C GLY A 20 -2.48 -22.35 -21.36
N GLU A 21 -3.03 -22.86 -22.46
CA GLU A 21 -4.43 -22.65 -22.83
C GLU A 21 -5.40 -23.29 -21.83
N LEU A 22 -5.07 -24.48 -21.30
CA LEU A 22 -5.91 -25.18 -20.34
C LEU A 22 -5.88 -24.48 -18.97
N VAL A 23 -4.72 -23.96 -18.56
CA VAL A 23 -4.60 -23.10 -17.37
C VAL A 23 -5.45 -21.85 -17.54
N TRP A 24 -5.25 -21.15 -18.65
CA TRP A 24 -6.03 -19.97 -18.98
C TRP A 24 -7.53 -20.27 -18.95
N ASP A 25 -7.98 -21.36 -19.57
CA ASP A 25 -9.39 -21.71 -19.65
C ASP A 25 -10.04 -21.99 -18.29
N ARG A 26 -9.30 -22.56 -17.35
CA ARG A 26 -9.76 -22.85 -15.98
C ARG A 26 -9.92 -21.59 -15.12
N LEU A 27 -9.25 -20.49 -15.46
CA LEU A 27 -9.40 -19.23 -14.72
C LEU A 27 -10.84 -18.71 -14.80
N GLN A 28 -11.35 -18.24 -13.67
CA GLN A 28 -12.67 -17.60 -13.63
C GLN A 28 -12.64 -16.27 -14.41
N LYS A 29 -13.76 -15.90 -15.04
CA LYS A 29 -13.90 -14.64 -15.81
C LYS A 29 -13.33 -13.38 -15.12
N PRO A 30 -13.65 -13.06 -13.84
CA PRO A 30 -13.12 -11.84 -13.22
C PRO A 30 -11.58 -11.84 -13.09
N VAL A 31 -10.97 -13.02 -12.89
CA VAL A 31 -9.52 -13.18 -12.81
C VAL A 31 -8.90 -13.08 -14.20
N LYS A 32 -9.50 -13.73 -15.20
CA LYS A 32 -9.11 -13.58 -16.61
C LYS A 32 -9.08 -12.13 -17.03
N ASP A 33 -10.13 -11.37 -16.73
CA ASP A 33 -10.23 -9.96 -17.11
C ASP A 33 -9.13 -9.13 -16.45
N ARG A 34 -8.86 -9.35 -15.16
CA ARG A 34 -7.78 -8.67 -14.42
C ARG A 34 -6.39 -9.01 -14.96
N VAL A 35 -6.06 -10.30 -15.06
CA VAL A 35 -4.79 -10.78 -15.60
C VAL A 35 -4.58 -10.27 -17.02
N SER A 36 -5.60 -10.38 -17.87
CA SER A 36 -5.60 -9.83 -19.23
C SER A 36 -5.32 -8.32 -19.22
N ASN A 37 -5.96 -7.54 -18.34
CA ASN A 37 -5.79 -6.09 -18.33
C ASN A 37 -4.38 -5.67 -17.90
N ILE A 38 -3.81 -6.34 -16.90
CA ILE A 38 -2.44 -6.11 -16.43
C ILE A 38 -1.45 -6.47 -17.54
N LEU A 39 -1.55 -7.68 -18.09
CA LEU A 39 -0.63 -8.15 -19.13
C LEU A 39 -0.78 -7.37 -20.44
N LYS A 40 -1.99 -6.91 -20.80
CA LYS A 40 -2.19 -5.99 -21.92
C LYS A 40 -1.56 -4.62 -21.67
N HIS A 41 -1.52 -4.15 -20.42
CA HIS A 41 -0.83 -2.91 -20.10
C HIS A 41 0.67 -3.05 -20.34
N PHE A 42 1.29 -4.08 -19.77
CA PHE A 42 2.70 -4.39 -20.01
C PHE A 42 2.99 -4.60 -21.50
N TYR A 43 2.17 -5.40 -22.19
CA TYR A 43 2.34 -5.65 -23.63
C TYR A 43 2.47 -4.35 -24.45
N ARG A 44 1.62 -3.35 -24.17
CA ARG A 44 1.67 -2.05 -24.87
C ARG A 44 2.86 -1.19 -24.50
N GLU A 45 3.41 -1.37 -23.30
CA GLU A 45 4.60 -0.63 -22.87
C GLU A 45 5.86 -1.15 -23.59
N PHE A 46 5.87 -2.44 -23.93
CA PHE A 46 7.01 -3.11 -24.53
C PHE A 46 6.95 -3.24 -26.06
N ASP A 47 5.76 -3.13 -26.66
CA ASP A 47 5.55 -2.94 -28.10
C ASP A 47 5.95 -1.50 -28.48
N VAL A 48 7.26 -1.26 -28.60
CA VAL A 48 7.85 0.07 -28.78
C VAL A 48 7.50 0.62 -30.15
N ASP A 49 7.46 -0.26 -31.16
CA ASP A 49 7.14 0.10 -32.54
C ASP A 49 5.62 0.15 -32.82
N LYS A 50 4.78 -0.25 -31.84
CA LYS A 50 3.31 -0.31 -31.92
C LYS A 50 2.84 -1.21 -33.06
N SER A 51 3.60 -2.25 -33.37
CA SER A 51 3.25 -3.22 -34.39
C SER A 51 2.09 -4.14 -33.98
N ASN A 52 1.63 -4.04 -32.72
CA ASN A 52 0.68 -4.96 -32.08
C ASN A 52 1.21 -6.39 -31.98
N SER A 53 2.52 -6.57 -32.04
CA SER A 53 3.22 -7.86 -31.97
C SER A 53 4.56 -7.68 -31.28
N LEU A 54 4.94 -8.55 -30.35
CA LEU A 54 6.27 -8.49 -29.74
C LEU A 54 7.27 -9.32 -30.54
N ASP A 55 8.40 -8.71 -30.89
CA ASP A 55 9.53 -9.44 -31.47
C ASP A 55 10.50 -9.96 -30.38
N LYS A 56 11.53 -10.70 -30.81
CA LYS A 56 12.55 -11.29 -29.92
C LYS A 56 13.35 -10.26 -29.14
N GLU A 57 13.60 -9.10 -29.74
CA GLU A 57 14.39 -8.04 -29.12
C GLU A 57 13.56 -7.30 -28.07
N GLU A 58 12.29 -7.06 -28.35
CA GLU A 58 11.32 -6.50 -27.43
C GLU A 58 11.05 -7.44 -26.25
N LEU A 59 10.84 -8.74 -26.50
CA LEU A 59 10.73 -9.73 -25.43
C LEU A 59 11.99 -9.78 -24.55
N GLY A 60 13.19 -9.64 -25.13
CA GLY A 60 14.43 -9.56 -24.37
C GLY A 60 14.50 -8.35 -23.44
N LYS A 61 13.99 -7.20 -23.89
CA LYS A 61 13.91 -5.98 -23.07
C LYS A 61 12.94 -6.13 -21.90
N ILE A 62 11.87 -6.91 -22.06
CA ILE A 62 10.92 -7.24 -20.96
C ILE A 62 11.68 -7.89 -19.81
N PHE A 63 12.43 -8.96 -20.08
CA PHE A 63 13.19 -9.67 -19.05
C PHE A 63 14.31 -8.81 -18.44
N GLN A 64 14.97 -7.98 -19.26
CA GLN A 64 15.99 -7.05 -18.75
C GLN A 64 15.40 -5.99 -17.81
N LYS A 65 14.20 -5.48 -18.11
CA LYS A 65 13.50 -4.52 -17.24
C LYS A 65 13.01 -5.15 -15.94
N MET A 66 12.67 -6.44 -15.96
CA MET A 66 12.35 -7.23 -14.76
C MET A 66 13.59 -7.69 -13.97
N ASN A 67 14.78 -7.15 -14.28
CA ASN A 67 16.07 -7.50 -13.67
C ASN A 67 16.46 -9.00 -13.82
N GLU A 68 15.77 -9.73 -14.69
CA GLU A 68 16.08 -11.12 -15.03
C GLU A 68 17.00 -11.14 -16.27
N ASN A 69 18.31 -11.09 -16.04
CA ASN A 69 19.31 -11.13 -17.11
C ASN A 69 19.40 -12.54 -17.74
N LYS A 70 18.43 -12.89 -18.59
CA LYS A 70 18.42 -14.15 -19.34
C LYS A 70 19.36 -14.10 -20.53
N LYS A 71 20.02 -15.22 -20.83
CA LYS A 71 20.92 -15.31 -22.01
C LYS A 71 20.08 -15.34 -23.28
N ARG A 72 20.66 -14.90 -24.42
CA ARG A 72 19.98 -14.97 -25.74
C ARG A 72 19.38 -16.34 -26.05
N ALA A 73 20.10 -17.41 -25.73
CA ALA A 73 19.63 -18.79 -25.93
C ALA A 73 18.43 -19.19 -25.05
N GLU A 74 18.23 -18.52 -23.91
CA GLU A 74 17.05 -18.71 -23.05
C GLU A 74 15.88 -17.88 -23.56
N ILE A 75 16.14 -16.65 -24.00
CA ILE A 75 15.13 -15.80 -24.66
C ILE A 75 14.61 -16.49 -25.92
N ASP A 76 15.46 -17.11 -26.73
CA ASP A 76 15.04 -17.88 -27.91
C ASP A 76 14.15 -19.08 -27.55
N LYS A 77 14.42 -19.74 -26.41
CA LYS A 77 13.58 -20.84 -25.91
C LYS A 77 12.23 -20.34 -25.40
N ILE A 78 12.22 -19.24 -24.65
CA ILE A 78 10.99 -18.65 -24.13
C ILE A 78 10.14 -18.12 -25.29
N PHE A 79 10.77 -17.43 -26.24
CA PHE A 79 10.11 -16.95 -27.45
C PHE A 79 9.46 -18.11 -28.20
N GLY A 80 10.19 -19.22 -28.42
CA GLY A 80 9.63 -20.40 -29.08
C GLY A 80 8.58 -21.17 -28.27
N LYS A 81 8.44 -20.89 -26.96
CA LYS A 81 7.33 -21.39 -26.14
C LYS A 81 6.10 -20.50 -26.24
N PHE A 82 6.29 -19.19 -26.46
CA PHE A 82 5.20 -18.22 -26.51
C PHE A 82 4.59 -18.17 -27.91
N ASP A 83 5.44 -18.14 -28.95
CA ASP A 83 5.09 -18.19 -30.38
C ASP A 83 4.55 -19.58 -30.75
N THR A 84 3.24 -19.76 -30.57
CA THR A 84 2.56 -21.05 -30.72
C THR A 84 2.20 -21.30 -32.18
N ASP A 85 1.83 -20.24 -32.90
CA ASP A 85 1.50 -20.30 -34.31
C ASP A 85 2.75 -20.25 -35.24
N LYS A 86 3.93 -19.96 -34.69
CA LYS A 86 5.23 -19.91 -35.37
C LYS A 86 5.29 -18.87 -36.47
N ASP A 87 4.55 -17.77 -36.31
CA ASP A 87 4.59 -16.64 -37.22
C ASP A 87 5.85 -15.77 -37.03
N GLY A 88 6.66 -16.08 -36.00
CA GLY A 88 7.89 -15.39 -35.68
C GLY A 88 7.67 -14.10 -34.89
N LYS A 89 6.47 -13.92 -34.34
CA LYS A 89 6.02 -12.81 -33.51
C LYS A 89 5.24 -13.37 -32.32
N ILE A 90 5.02 -12.55 -31.30
CA ILE A 90 4.16 -12.91 -30.17
C ILE A 90 2.97 -11.97 -30.16
N SER A 91 1.79 -12.52 -30.42
CA SER A 91 0.54 -11.79 -30.32
C SER A 91 0.17 -11.53 -28.85
N THR A 92 -0.76 -10.60 -28.59
CA THR A 92 -1.24 -10.33 -27.23
C THR A 92 -1.85 -11.57 -26.56
N GLY A 93 -2.50 -12.44 -27.34
CA GLY A 93 -3.09 -13.68 -26.80
C GLY A 93 -2.01 -14.67 -26.37
N GLU A 94 -1.01 -14.88 -27.22
CA GLU A 94 0.15 -15.74 -26.94
C GLU A 94 0.99 -15.20 -25.79
N PHE A 95 1.14 -13.88 -25.67
CA PHE A 95 1.83 -13.28 -24.54
C PHE A 95 1.13 -13.58 -23.22
N ILE A 96 -0.21 -13.46 -23.17
CA ILE A 96 -0.98 -13.75 -21.96
C ILE A 96 -0.85 -15.22 -21.58
N ILE A 97 -1.07 -16.12 -22.54
CA ILE A 97 -1.01 -17.56 -22.32
C ILE A 97 0.42 -17.99 -21.93
N GLY A 98 1.43 -17.47 -22.64
CA GLY A 98 2.83 -17.75 -22.39
C GLY A 98 3.30 -17.29 -21.01
N VAL A 99 2.91 -16.09 -20.56
CA VAL A 99 3.25 -15.58 -19.22
C VAL A 99 2.57 -16.43 -18.15
N VAL A 100 1.30 -16.79 -18.33
CA VAL A 100 0.56 -17.66 -17.40
C VAL A 100 1.24 -19.03 -17.30
N GLN A 101 1.62 -19.63 -18.43
CA GLN A 101 2.36 -20.90 -18.45
C GLN A 101 3.74 -20.77 -17.78
N HIS A 102 4.45 -19.66 -18.02
CA HIS A 102 5.78 -19.45 -17.44
C HIS A 102 5.73 -19.36 -15.91
N ILE A 103 4.73 -18.63 -15.39
CA ILE A 103 4.45 -18.52 -13.96
C ILE A 103 4.15 -19.90 -13.36
N TYR A 104 3.35 -20.71 -14.05
CA TYR A 104 3.00 -22.06 -13.63
C TYR A 104 4.21 -23.01 -13.61
N ASP A 105 5.00 -23.03 -14.69
CA ASP A 105 6.22 -23.84 -14.79
C ASP A 105 7.21 -23.50 -13.66
N HIS A 106 7.42 -22.21 -13.39
CA HIS A 106 8.38 -21.76 -12.38
C HIS A 106 7.94 -22.10 -10.95
N ALA A 107 6.63 -22.00 -10.68
CA ALA A 107 6.06 -22.39 -9.40
C ALA A 107 6.24 -23.90 -9.13
N LYS A 108 6.07 -24.73 -10.17
CA LYS A 108 6.26 -26.18 -10.09
C LYS A 108 7.71 -26.57 -9.83
N GLU A 109 8.65 -25.94 -10.53
CA GLU A 109 10.09 -26.16 -10.33
C GLU A 109 10.49 -25.83 -8.89
N THR A 110 10.03 -24.69 -8.38
CA THR A 110 10.31 -24.25 -7.00
C THR A 110 9.71 -25.21 -5.96
N GLU A 111 8.48 -25.69 -6.18
CA GLU A 111 7.84 -26.68 -5.29
C GLU A 111 8.59 -28.02 -5.28
N GLN A 112 9.11 -28.46 -6.43
CA GLN A 112 9.90 -29.69 -6.52
C GLN A 112 11.23 -29.57 -5.78
N GLU A 113 11.96 -28.47 -5.97
CA GLU A 113 13.22 -28.22 -5.27
C GLU A 113 13.04 -28.17 -3.74
N LEU A 114 11.98 -27.53 -3.27
CA LEU A 114 11.67 -27.46 -1.84
C LEU A 114 11.29 -28.82 -1.23
N LYS A 115 10.60 -29.69 -1.99
CA LYS A 115 10.28 -31.07 -1.57
C LYS A 115 11.49 -32.00 -1.56
N GLU A 116 12.47 -31.76 -2.41
CA GLU A 116 13.75 -32.50 -2.38
C GLU A 116 14.57 -32.15 -1.13
N ILE A 117 14.46 -30.91 -0.64
CA ILE A 117 15.14 -30.42 0.57
C ILE A 117 14.41 -30.85 1.84
N ASP A 118 13.07 -30.78 1.87
CA ASP A 118 12.23 -31.24 2.98
C ASP A 118 10.99 -32.00 2.45
N PRO A 119 10.95 -33.34 2.58
CA PRO A 119 9.81 -34.15 2.13
C PRO A 119 8.49 -33.84 2.86
N SER A 120 8.55 -33.12 3.98
CA SER A 120 7.38 -32.71 4.77
C SER A 120 6.87 -31.32 4.42
N PHE A 121 7.48 -30.65 3.42
CA PHE A 121 7.06 -29.33 2.97
C PHE A 121 5.58 -29.36 2.53
N PRO A 122 4.69 -28.56 3.15
CA PRO A 122 3.28 -28.51 2.79
C PRO A 122 3.11 -28.09 1.33
N LYS A 123 2.05 -28.59 0.65
CA LYS A 123 1.63 -27.97 -0.60
C LYS A 123 1.39 -26.49 -0.34
N MET A 124 2.06 -25.62 -1.09
CA MET A 124 2.08 -24.18 -0.86
C MET A 124 0.69 -23.53 -0.94
N TYR A 125 -0.30 -24.23 -1.52
CA TYR A 125 -1.69 -23.80 -1.60
C TYR A 125 -2.62 -25.00 -1.40
N SER A 126 -3.36 -25.00 -0.29
CA SER A 126 -4.52 -25.87 -0.07
C SER A 126 -5.76 -25.00 0.14
N ASP A 127 -6.77 -25.23 -0.69
CA ASP A 127 -8.19 -24.92 -0.48
C ASP A 127 -8.51 -23.48 -0.01
N ALA A 128 -8.40 -22.51 -0.92
CA ALA A 128 -9.06 -21.21 -0.75
C ALA A 128 -10.39 -21.21 -1.51
N GLU A 129 -11.51 -21.23 -0.78
CA GLU A 129 -12.85 -21.01 -1.33
C GLU A 129 -13.10 -19.52 -1.65
N GLU A 130 -14.00 -19.27 -2.60
CA GLU A 130 -14.36 -17.98 -3.19
C GLU A 130 -14.73 -16.87 -2.18
N GLY A 131 -13.92 -15.80 -2.13
CA GLY A 131 -14.23 -14.53 -1.45
C GLY A 131 -14.23 -13.36 -2.43
N LYS A 132 -15.36 -12.64 -2.54
CA LYS A 132 -15.61 -11.54 -3.48
C LYS A 132 -14.58 -10.40 -3.37
N LEU A 133 -13.96 -10.06 -4.51
CA LEU A 133 -13.14 -8.87 -4.70
C LEU A 133 -14.02 -7.65 -5.01
N ASP A 134 -14.30 -6.83 -3.98
CA ASP A 134 -14.68 -5.44 -4.20
C ASP A 134 -13.41 -4.64 -4.51
N ALA A 135 -13.29 -4.22 -5.77
CA ALA A 135 -12.26 -3.34 -6.23
C ALA A 135 -12.52 -1.93 -5.70
N GLN A 136 -11.65 -1.43 -4.82
CA GLN A 136 -11.50 0.00 -4.61
C GLN A 136 -10.17 0.43 -5.22
N GLU A 137 -10.29 1.27 -6.24
CA GLU A 137 -9.21 1.88 -7.01
C GLU A 137 -8.24 2.66 -6.12
N GLY A 138 -6.96 2.48 -6.41
CA GLY A 138 -5.84 3.25 -5.86
C GLY A 138 -4.57 2.74 -6.51
N GLY A 139 -4.34 3.14 -7.76
CA GLY A 139 -3.10 2.83 -8.45
C GLY A 139 -1.99 3.69 -7.88
N GLU A 140 -0.93 3.07 -7.39
CA GLU A 140 0.38 3.69 -7.26
C GLU A 140 1.45 2.70 -7.73
N GLU A 141 2.42 3.28 -8.43
CA GLU A 141 3.46 2.63 -9.20
C GLU A 141 4.51 1.97 -8.30
N ASP A 142 4.98 0.79 -8.72
CA ASP A 142 6.09 0.04 -8.11
C ASP A 142 7.27 0.95 -7.71
N ASN A 143 7.61 0.96 -6.42
CA ASN A 143 8.96 1.25 -5.95
C ASN A 143 9.32 0.22 -4.88
N GLU A 144 10.35 -0.59 -5.15
CA GLU A 144 10.87 -1.68 -4.32
C GLU A 144 11.56 -1.19 -3.01
N ASP A 145 10.92 -0.33 -2.22
CA ASP A 145 11.32 0.04 -0.85
C ASP A 145 10.10 0.03 0.10
N ASP A 146 9.17 -0.90 -0.11
CA ASP A 146 7.98 -1.15 0.72
C ASP A 146 8.34 -1.93 2.00
N ASP A 147 9.15 -1.32 2.86
CA ASP A 147 9.41 -1.78 4.24
C ASP A 147 8.50 -1.06 5.26
N ASP A 148 7.41 -0.41 4.82
CA ASP A 148 6.58 0.40 5.76
C ASP A 148 5.09 0.55 5.38
N ASP A 149 4.57 -0.26 4.48
CA ASP A 149 3.14 -0.48 4.29
C ASP A 149 2.64 -1.53 5.28
N GLY A 150 2.77 -1.22 6.58
CA GLY A 150 2.11 -1.95 7.66
C GLY A 150 2.19 -3.47 7.53
N GLU A 151 3.42 -4.01 7.53
CA GLU A 151 3.69 -5.44 7.41
C GLU A 151 2.64 -6.26 8.16
N MET A 152 1.92 -7.12 7.42
CA MET A 152 0.96 -8.02 8.03
C MET A 152 1.65 -8.76 9.19
N PRO A 153 1.13 -8.65 10.43
CA PRO A 153 1.76 -9.28 11.58
C PRO A 153 2.06 -10.75 11.32
N ASP A 154 3.24 -11.23 11.73
CA ASP A 154 3.69 -12.60 11.45
C ASP A 154 2.68 -13.67 11.93
N ASP A 155 1.94 -13.37 12.99
CA ASP A 155 0.88 -14.24 13.53
C ASP A 155 -0.36 -14.37 12.62
N LEU A 156 -0.54 -13.42 11.70
CA LEU A 156 -1.64 -13.39 10.75
C LEU A 156 -1.24 -13.91 9.36
N ARG A 157 0.05 -13.82 8.97
CA ARG A 157 0.55 -14.25 7.64
C ARG A 157 0.23 -15.71 7.30
N SER A 158 0.15 -16.58 8.31
CA SER A 158 -0.10 -18.02 8.15
C SER A 158 -1.58 -18.42 8.09
N LEU A 159 -2.50 -17.48 8.31
CA LEU A 159 -3.95 -17.75 8.35
C LEU A 159 -4.60 -17.57 6.97
N PRO A 160 -5.78 -18.19 6.71
CA PRO A 160 -6.58 -17.91 5.51
C PRO A 160 -6.96 -16.43 5.41
N VAL A 161 -6.94 -15.84 4.21
CA VAL A 161 -7.11 -14.39 3.94
C VAL A 161 -8.37 -13.80 4.60
N ASP A 162 -9.51 -14.51 4.57
CA ASP A 162 -10.75 -14.05 5.22
C ASP A 162 -10.60 -13.93 6.74
N GLU A 163 -9.84 -14.84 7.35
CA GLU A 163 -9.54 -14.81 8.78
C GLU A 163 -8.48 -13.75 9.10
N GLN A 164 -7.55 -13.48 8.19
CA GLN A 164 -6.59 -12.38 8.30
C GLN A 164 -7.32 -11.05 8.43
N HIS A 165 -8.23 -10.72 7.50
CA HIS A 165 -8.98 -9.47 7.53
C HIS A 165 -9.87 -9.34 8.77
N ARG A 166 -10.57 -10.42 9.16
CA ARG A 166 -11.42 -10.41 10.35
C ARG A 166 -10.63 -10.18 11.62
N ARG A 167 -9.49 -10.87 11.79
CA ARG A 167 -8.63 -10.70 12.97
C ARG A 167 -7.93 -9.35 12.97
N LEU A 168 -7.51 -8.86 11.80
CA LEU A 168 -6.94 -7.54 11.65
C LEU A 168 -7.95 -6.47 12.06
N LEU A 169 -9.18 -6.53 11.54
CA LEU A 169 -10.26 -5.62 11.92
C LEU A 169 -10.56 -5.68 13.43
N MET A 170 -10.65 -6.87 14.00
CA MET A 170 -10.90 -7.04 15.44
C MET A 170 -9.72 -6.51 16.29
N ARG A 171 -8.48 -6.73 15.86
CA ARG A 171 -7.26 -6.23 16.51
C ARG A 171 -7.20 -4.71 16.42
N SER A 172 -7.45 -4.13 15.26
CA SER A 172 -7.54 -2.68 15.07
C SER A 172 -8.63 -2.07 15.93
N PHE A 173 -9.82 -2.67 15.96
CA PHE A 173 -10.92 -2.21 16.81
C PHE A 173 -10.56 -2.27 18.29
N LYS A 174 -9.95 -3.38 18.74
CA LYS A 174 -9.49 -3.54 20.12
C LYS A 174 -8.42 -2.51 20.48
N THR A 175 -7.43 -2.30 19.62
CA THR A 175 -6.35 -1.33 19.86
C THR A 175 -6.87 0.10 19.86
N MET A 176 -7.79 0.46 18.95
CA MET A 176 -8.47 1.75 18.96
C MET A 176 -9.26 1.94 20.25
N ALA A 177 -10.06 0.95 20.67
CA ALA A 177 -10.86 1.03 21.89
C ALA A 177 -9.99 1.19 23.15
N ILE A 178 -8.89 0.43 23.25
CA ILE A 178 -7.93 0.56 24.34
C ILE A 178 -7.27 1.94 24.33
N GLY A 179 -6.84 2.42 23.16
CA GLY A 179 -6.26 3.74 23.00
C GLY A 179 -7.22 4.86 23.42
N THR A 180 -8.48 4.81 22.95
CA THR A 180 -9.51 5.77 23.34
C THR A 180 -9.78 5.74 24.85
N LEU A 181 -9.85 4.55 25.45
CA LEU A 181 -10.05 4.41 26.89
C LEU A 181 -8.89 5.02 27.69
N LEU A 182 -7.64 4.78 27.25
CA LEU A 182 -6.46 5.38 27.87
C LEU A 182 -6.50 6.91 27.78
N VAL A 183 -6.84 7.47 26.61
CA VAL A 183 -6.99 8.92 26.45
C VAL A 183 -8.03 9.45 27.42
N VAL A 184 -9.24 8.88 27.49
CA VAL A 184 -10.29 9.34 28.39
C VAL A 184 -9.86 9.29 29.87
N ILE A 185 -9.15 8.25 30.30
CA ILE A 185 -8.71 8.12 31.69
C ILE A 185 -7.60 9.12 32.05
N PHE A 186 -6.67 9.37 31.11
CA PHE A 186 -5.49 10.18 31.38
C PHE A 186 -5.61 11.66 30.94
N SER A 187 -6.63 12.03 30.15
CA SER A 187 -6.84 13.41 29.70
C SER A 187 -7.06 14.37 30.87
N ASP A 188 -7.95 14.08 31.81
CA ASP A 188 -8.25 14.98 32.92
C ASP A 188 -7.00 15.23 33.80
N PRO A 189 -6.30 14.19 34.31
CA PRO A 189 -5.05 14.38 35.07
C PRO A 189 -3.97 15.13 34.29
N MET A 190 -3.84 14.89 32.98
CA MET A 190 -2.89 15.60 32.14
C MET A 190 -3.20 17.09 32.09
N THR A 191 -4.47 17.47 31.88
CA THR A 191 -4.88 18.87 31.84
C THR A 191 -4.65 19.58 33.19
N ASP A 192 -4.87 18.88 34.30
CA ASP A 192 -4.61 19.41 35.64
C ASP A 192 -3.13 19.70 35.86
N VAL A 193 -2.24 18.76 35.49
CA VAL A 193 -0.79 18.93 35.63
C VAL A 193 -0.30 20.09 34.76
N LEU A 194 -0.78 20.20 33.51
CA LEU A 194 -0.46 21.33 32.64
C LEU A 194 -0.92 22.65 33.27
N GLY A 195 -2.14 22.72 33.81
CA GLY A 195 -2.64 23.91 34.51
C GLY A 195 -1.82 24.28 35.76
N ASP A 196 -1.37 23.29 36.53
CA ASP A 196 -0.49 23.46 37.68
C ASP A 196 0.91 23.98 37.28
N ILE A 197 1.47 23.48 36.17
CA ILE A 197 2.72 23.96 35.59
C ILE A 197 2.60 25.44 35.24
N GLY A 198 1.51 25.85 34.58
CA GLY A 198 1.26 27.27 34.27
C GLY A 198 1.23 28.15 35.52
N ARG A 199 0.47 27.75 36.54
CA ARG A 199 0.35 28.48 37.81
C ARG A 199 1.69 28.61 38.55
N ARG A 200 2.53 27.56 38.55
CA ARG A 200 3.81 27.55 39.27
C ARG A 200 4.94 28.26 38.51
N SER A 201 4.93 28.18 37.19
CA SER A 201 5.94 28.83 36.32
C SER A 201 5.64 30.30 36.06
N GLY A 202 4.44 30.79 36.42
CA GLY A 202 3.99 32.15 36.11
C GLY A 202 3.57 32.35 34.65
N VAL A 203 3.44 31.27 33.88
CA VAL A 203 3.00 31.29 32.48
C VAL A 203 1.47 31.28 32.43
N SER A 204 0.87 32.17 31.63
CA SER A 204 -0.58 32.20 31.44
C SER A 204 -1.10 30.84 30.98
N ALA A 205 -2.21 30.38 31.56
CA ALA A 205 -2.89 29.14 31.17
C ALA A 205 -3.17 29.08 29.67
N PHE A 206 -3.34 30.23 29.03
CA PHE A 206 -3.47 30.34 27.57
C PHE A 206 -2.28 29.73 26.83
N TYR A 207 -1.03 30.08 27.18
CA TYR A 207 0.15 29.58 26.50
C TYR A 207 0.42 28.11 26.78
N VAL A 208 0.10 27.65 27.99
CA VAL A 208 0.24 26.23 28.33
C VAL A 208 -0.69 25.37 27.47
N SER A 209 -1.96 25.76 27.35
CA SER A 209 -2.91 25.04 26.51
C SER A 209 -2.65 25.21 25.01
N PHE A 210 -2.11 26.35 24.57
CA PHE A 210 -1.89 26.64 23.14
C PHE A 210 -0.56 26.10 22.59
N VAL A 211 0.49 26.00 23.42
CA VAL A 211 1.83 25.60 22.98
C VAL A 211 2.25 24.26 23.57
N LEU A 212 2.13 24.11 24.89
CA LEU A 212 2.67 22.92 25.57
C LEU A 212 1.80 21.68 25.33
N ALA A 213 0.47 21.83 25.36
CA ALA A 213 -0.44 20.71 25.14
C ALA A 213 -0.35 20.12 23.71
N PRO A 214 -0.31 20.92 22.62
CA PRO A 214 -0.13 20.38 21.27
C PRO A 214 1.23 19.72 21.05
N ILE A 215 2.30 20.25 21.63
CA ILE A 215 3.63 19.62 21.57
C ILE A 215 3.58 18.24 22.22
N ALA A 216 2.96 18.13 23.40
CA ALA A 216 2.85 16.85 24.10
C ALA A 216 1.95 15.85 23.35
N SER A 217 0.80 16.31 22.85
CA SER A 217 -0.18 15.44 22.15
C SER A 217 0.33 14.94 20.81
N ASN A 218 1.13 15.74 20.09
CA ASN A 218 1.60 15.40 18.74
C ASN A 218 3.06 14.92 18.70
N ALA A 219 3.68 14.70 19.88
CA ALA A 219 5.09 14.31 19.97
C ALA A 219 5.38 12.98 19.26
N SER A 220 4.48 12.00 19.36
CA SER A 220 4.64 10.69 18.72
C SER A 220 4.64 10.77 17.20
N GLU A 221 3.78 11.59 16.62
CA GLU A 221 3.69 11.83 15.17
C GLU A 221 4.93 12.55 14.65
N LEU A 222 5.44 13.52 15.41
CA LEU A 222 6.68 14.23 15.07
C LEU A 222 7.88 13.26 15.07
N LEU A 223 7.98 12.40 16.09
CA LEU A 223 9.05 11.40 16.17
C LEU A 223 8.97 10.35 15.06
N ALA A 224 7.76 9.88 14.72
CA ALA A 224 7.56 8.98 13.60
C ALA A 224 8.01 9.64 12.28
N SER A 225 7.52 10.86 12.01
CA SER A 225 7.87 11.62 10.81
C SER A 225 9.37 11.93 10.71
N TYR A 226 10.03 12.13 11.85
CA TYR A 226 11.49 12.26 11.91
C TYR A 226 12.19 10.95 11.51
N ASN A 227 11.74 9.81 12.03
CA ASN A 227 12.31 8.50 11.66
C ASN A 227 12.14 8.20 10.17
N TYR A 228 10.97 8.50 9.59
CA TYR A 228 10.73 8.40 8.14
C TYR A 228 11.69 9.31 7.37
N SER A 229 11.79 10.58 7.76
CA SER A 229 12.65 11.54 7.07
C SER A 229 14.15 11.22 7.23
N SER A 230 14.54 10.51 8.31
CA SER A 230 15.92 10.10 8.55
C SER A 230 16.42 9.02 7.59
N LYS A 231 15.53 8.33 6.85
CA LYS A 231 15.88 7.37 5.79
C LYS A 231 16.45 8.08 4.54
N LYS A 232 16.27 9.41 4.42
CA LYS A 232 16.81 10.28 3.35
C LYS A 232 16.46 9.90 1.90
N THR A 233 15.46 9.07 1.67
CA THR A 233 14.96 8.77 0.32
C THR A 233 13.80 9.68 -0.06
N ARG A 234 13.62 9.95 -1.36
CA ARG A 234 12.54 10.81 -1.87
C ARG A 234 11.16 10.30 -1.44
N ASN A 235 10.96 8.98 -1.45
CA ASN A 235 9.72 8.35 -1.03
C ASN A 235 9.49 8.51 0.48
N SER A 236 10.52 8.26 1.30
CA SER A 236 10.39 8.41 2.76
C SER A 236 10.13 9.85 3.20
N ILE A 237 10.75 10.83 2.52
CA ILE A 237 10.50 12.26 2.77
C ILE A 237 9.08 12.63 2.34
N SER A 238 8.59 12.10 1.21
CA SER A 238 7.22 12.35 0.74
C SER A 238 6.17 11.76 1.69
N ILE A 239 6.37 10.52 2.17
CA ILE A 239 5.50 9.87 3.16
C ILE A 239 5.50 10.65 4.47
N GLY A 240 6.67 11.04 4.97
CA GLY A 240 6.79 11.87 6.18
C GLY A 240 6.07 13.22 6.05
N LEU A 241 6.21 13.88 4.89
CA LEU A 241 5.53 15.14 4.61
C LEU A 241 4.00 14.96 4.52
N GLN A 242 3.52 13.93 3.83
CA GLN A 242 2.11 13.60 3.72
C GLN A 242 1.49 13.29 5.09
N ALA A 243 2.19 12.52 5.93
CA ALA A 243 1.76 12.21 7.30
C ALA A 243 1.63 13.48 8.15
N LEU A 244 2.64 14.36 8.13
CA LEU A 244 2.60 15.64 8.83
C LEU A 244 1.48 16.55 8.34
N GLN A 245 1.28 16.63 7.02
CA GLN A 245 0.21 17.43 6.43
C GLN A 245 -1.17 16.88 6.79
N GLY A 246 -1.36 15.56 6.73
CA GLY A 246 -2.59 14.89 7.14
C GLY A 246 -2.92 15.15 8.61
N ALA A 247 -1.94 14.97 9.51
CA ALA A 247 -2.09 15.24 10.93
C ALA A 247 -2.42 16.72 11.21
N ALA A 248 -1.70 17.66 10.58
CA ALA A 248 -1.95 19.09 10.74
C ALA A 248 -3.35 19.48 10.25
N CYS A 249 -3.79 18.98 9.10
CA CYS A 249 -5.12 19.24 8.55
C CYS A 249 -6.22 18.64 9.45
N MET A 250 -6.05 17.40 9.91
CA MET A 250 -7.03 16.72 10.76
C MET A 250 -7.18 17.43 12.11
N ASN A 251 -6.07 17.67 12.81
CA ASN A 251 -6.09 18.33 14.12
C ASN A 251 -6.67 19.75 14.03
N ASN A 252 -6.37 20.50 12.97
CA ASN A 252 -6.87 21.85 12.84
C ASN A 252 -8.36 21.91 12.46
N THR A 253 -8.80 21.11 11.50
CA THR A 253 -10.19 21.17 11.02
C THR A 253 -11.17 20.48 11.96
N PHE A 254 -10.83 19.28 12.43
CA PHE A 254 -11.72 18.49 13.28
C PHE A 254 -11.83 19.06 14.70
N CYS A 255 -10.71 19.47 15.32
CA CYS A 255 -10.75 20.05 16.66
C CYS A 255 -11.44 21.41 16.66
N LEU A 256 -11.26 22.24 15.62
CA LEU A 256 -12.00 23.50 15.48
C LEU A 256 -13.50 23.24 15.36
N ALA A 257 -13.91 22.24 14.57
CA ALA A 257 -15.32 21.87 14.43
C ALA A 257 -15.94 21.43 15.77
N ILE A 258 -15.24 20.57 16.53
CA ILE A 258 -15.70 20.15 17.87
C ILE A 258 -15.80 21.35 18.81
N PHE A 259 -14.78 22.22 18.84
CA PHE A 259 -14.74 23.39 19.71
C PHE A 259 -15.90 24.35 19.42
N MET A 260 -16.15 24.62 18.13
CA MET A 260 -17.30 25.44 17.70
C MET A 260 -18.63 24.78 18.06
N GLY A 261 -18.74 23.46 17.89
CA GLY A 261 -19.90 22.70 18.33
C GLY A 261 -20.18 22.86 19.82
N LEU A 262 -19.14 22.75 20.67
CA LEU A 262 -19.28 22.93 22.12
C LEU A 262 -19.71 24.35 22.50
N ILE A 263 -19.15 25.38 21.87
CA ILE A 263 -19.56 26.78 22.11
C ILE A 263 -21.03 26.97 21.77
N PHE A 264 -21.45 26.47 20.60
CA PHE A 264 -22.82 26.58 20.12
C PHE A 264 -23.81 25.84 21.03
N PHE A 265 -23.57 24.56 21.32
CA PHE A 265 -24.49 23.74 22.11
C PHE A 265 -24.50 24.08 23.60
N LYS A 266 -23.38 24.54 24.18
CA LYS A 266 -23.33 24.97 25.58
C LYS A 266 -23.70 26.44 25.80
N GLY A 267 -23.97 27.20 24.73
CA GLY A 267 -24.33 28.62 24.82
C GLY A 267 -23.24 29.48 25.49
N LEU A 268 -21.97 29.13 25.28
CA LEU A 268 -20.86 29.85 25.90
C LEU A 268 -20.73 31.26 25.31
N ALA A 269 -20.41 32.24 26.16
CA ALA A 269 -20.26 33.62 25.72
C ALA A 269 -19.07 33.74 24.75
N TRP A 270 -19.36 34.18 23.52
CA TRP A 270 -18.34 34.40 22.50
C TRP A 270 -17.45 35.59 22.86
N ARG A 271 -16.24 35.33 23.34
CA ARG A 271 -15.28 36.36 23.78
C ARG A 271 -13.92 36.31 23.08
N TYR A 272 -13.69 35.34 22.21
CA TYR A 272 -12.37 35.04 21.63
C TYR A 272 -12.37 35.22 20.10
N THR A 273 -12.94 36.32 19.60
CA THR A 273 -13.04 36.62 18.16
C THR A 273 -11.67 36.70 17.50
N ALA A 274 -10.72 37.42 18.11
CA ALA A 274 -9.40 37.65 17.53
C ALA A 274 -8.61 36.34 17.40
N GLU A 275 -8.59 35.54 18.46
CA GLU A 275 -7.91 34.25 18.52
C GLU A 275 -8.51 33.26 17.53
N THR A 276 -9.85 33.22 17.42
CA THR A 276 -10.54 32.37 16.45
C THR A 276 -10.19 32.77 15.01
N ILE A 277 -10.17 34.07 14.71
CA ILE A 277 -9.80 34.57 13.38
C ILE A 277 -8.34 34.21 13.05
N SER A 278 -7.43 34.32 14.03
CA SER A 278 -6.03 33.92 13.84
C SER A 278 -5.89 32.43 13.52
N ILE A 279 -6.64 31.56 14.22
CA ILE A 279 -6.64 30.12 13.96
C ILE A 279 -7.16 29.85 12.53
N ILE A 280 -8.31 30.43 12.16
CA ILE A 280 -8.90 30.24 10.83
C ILE A 280 -7.95 30.76 9.73
N ALA A 281 -7.30 31.90 9.94
CA ALA A 281 -6.34 32.44 8.97
C ALA A 281 -5.15 31.49 8.76
N GLY A 282 -4.61 30.91 9.84
CA GLY A 282 -3.55 29.90 9.75
C GLY A 282 -4.00 28.65 8.99
N GLN A 283 -5.23 28.18 9.23
CA GLN A 283 -5.80 27.05 8.52
C GLN A 283 -5.97 27.30 7.02
N PHE A 284 -6.49 28.48 6.65
CA PHE A 284 -6.61 28.87 5.25
C PHE A 284 -5.25 28.98 4.57
N ALA A 285 -4.22 29.49 5.25
CA ALA A 285 -2.87 29.54 4.70
C ALA A 285 -2.30 28.13 4.42
N VAL A 286 -2.46 27.19 5.35
CA VAL A 286 -2.03 25.79 5.18
C VAL A 286 -2.83 25.09 4.07
N ALA A 287 -4.13 25.35 3.97
CA ALA A 287 -4.98 24.81 2.91
C ALA A 287 -4.57 25.34 1.53
N LEU A 288 -4.29 26.64 1.41
CA LEU A 288 -3.80 27.24 0.16
C LEU A 288 -2.44 26.67 -0.26
N PHE A 289 -1.54 26.44 0.70
CA PHE A 289 -0.25 25.80 0.47
C PHE A 289 -0.42 24.34 0.02
N SER A 290 -1.34 23.60 0.65
CA SER A 290 -1.63 22.19 0.33
C SER A 290 -2.26 22.01 -1.05
N CYS A 291 -3.01 23.00 -1.57
CA CYS A 291 -3.62 22.95 -2.90
C CYS A 291 -2.65 23.22 -4.05
N GLN A 292 -1.36 23.47 -3.78
CA GLN A 292 -0.37 23.68 -4.84
C GLN A 292 -0.03 22.34 -5.51
N LYS A 293 -0.20 22.28 -6.83
CA LYS A 293 -0.06 21.05 -7.66
C LYS A 293 1.31 20.38 -7.59
N ASN A 294 2.37 21.12 -7.26
CA ASN A 294 3.74 20.62 -7.26
C ASN A 294 4.43 20.97 -5.94
N GLN A 295 4.33 20.09 -4.95
CA GLN A 295 5.31 20.08 -3.86
C GLN A 295 6.60 19.46 -4.42
N VAL A 296 7.41 20.27 -5.12
CA VAL A 296 8.71 19.82 -5.60
C VAL A 296 9.65 19.80 -4.40
N ILE A 297 9.88 18.61 -3.85
CA ILE A 297 10.97 18.38 -2.93
C ILE A 297 12.25 18.48 -3.78
N TYR A 298 12.96 19.60 -3.67
CA TYR A 298 14.30 19.73 -4.22
C TYR A 298 15.20 18.74 -3.48
N ALA A 299 15.41 17.55 -4.05
CA ALA A 299 16.61 16.79 -3.77
C ALA A 299 17.71 17.42 -4.64
N GLU A 300 18.70 18.05 -4.01
CA GLU A 300 19.92 18.42 -4.71
C GLU A 300 20.60 17.14 -5.19
N ASP A 301 20.82 17.05 -6.51
CA ASP A 301 21.64 16.01 -7.11
C ASP A 301 23.10 16.18 -6.64
N GLU A 302 23.59 15.28 -5.78
CA GLU A 302 25.02 14.98 -5.59
C GLU A 302 25.30 13.50 -5.87
#